data_AF-H0AA31-F1
#
_entry.id   AF-H0AA31-F1
#
_cell.length_a   1.000
_cell.length_b   1.000
_cell.length_c   1.000
_cell.angle_alpha   90.00
_cell.angle_beta   90.00
_cell.angle_gamma   90.00
#
_symmetry.space_group_name_H-M   'P 1'
#
loop_
_entity.id
_entity.type
_entity.pdbx_description
1 polymer ?
#
loop_
_entity_poly.entity_id
_entity_poly.type
_entity_poly.pdbx_seq_one_letter_code
_entity_poly.pdbx_strand_id
1 'polypeptide(L)'
;LHAVESKGIKNLMYHGYSFDGHADQIQELREKAYDEPHHLMIDLLKRRHLAPMFGSNLIAPDGNDPMVIREEPDVFVAGHFHSHANSSYKGTNVICSSTFQAQTDFQKRVGHEPDPGKVTVLDYKTRNTEVKQF
;
A
#
# COMPACT_ATOMS: atom_id res chain seq x y z
N LEU A 1 5.18 12.68 7.11
CA LEU A 1 6.17 12.39 6.05
C LEU A 1 5.62 11.24 5.22
N HIS A 2 4.98 11.52 4.09
CA HIS A 2 4.49 10.47 3.18
C HIS A 2 5.44 10.25 2.01
N ALA A 3 6.21 11.26 1.61
CA ALA A 3 7.18 11.16 0.55
C ALA A 3 8.60 11.40 1.07
N VAL A 4 9.56 10.58 0.64
CA VAL A 4 11.00 10.80 0.84
C VAL A 4 11.68 10.76 -0.53
N GLU A 5 12.44 11.80 -0.84
CA GLU A 5 13.29 11.80 -2.02
C GLU A 5 14.65 11.19 -1.68
N SER A 6 15.08 10.20 -2.46
CA SER A 6 16.38 9.56 -2.28
C SER A 6 16.99 9.25 -3.65
N LYS A 7 18.19 9.80 -3.91
CA LYS A 7 18.88 9.68 -5.21
C LYS A 7 18.01 10.12 -6.41
N GLY A 8 17.19 11.15 -6.23
CA GLY A 8 16.26 11.65 -7.26
C GLY A 8 15.00 10.81 -7.48
N ILE A 9 14.75 9.82 -6.61
CA ILE A 9 13.55 8.98 -6.63
C ILE A 9 12.58 9.46 -5.55
N LYS A 10 11.33 9.76 -5.95
CA LYS A 10 10.23 10.11 -5.06
C LYS A 10 9.56 8.85 -4.52
N ASN A 11 9.78 8.55 -3.25
CA ASN A 11 9.21 7.39 -2.57
C ASN A 11 8.00 7.81 -1.75
N LEU A 12 6.80 7.42 -2.15
CA LEU A 12 5.57 7.49 -1.36
C LEU A 12 5.51 6.25 -0.46
N MET A 13 5.55 6.46 0.85
CA MET A 13 5.44 5.43 1.87
C MET A 13 4.22 5.71 2.74
N TYR A 14 3.36 4.71 2.88
CA TYR A 14 2.16 4.80 3.69
C TYR A 14 1.84 3.44 4.27
N HIS A 15 1.50 3.38 5.56
CA HIS A 15 1.23 2.10 6.21
C HIS A 15 0.09 1.34 5.53
N GLY A 16 -0.98 2.04 5.15
CA GLY A 16 -2.18 1.42 4.57
C GLY A 16 -3.39 1.41 5.51
N TYR A 17 -3.37 2.17 6.61
CA TYR A 17 -4.47 2.18 7.61
C TYR A 17 -5.86 2.39 7.00
N SER A 18 -5.95 3.16 5.91
CA SER A 18 -7.19 3.42 5.19
C SER A 18 -7.72 2.28 4.34
N PHE A 19 -6.94 1.21 4.18
CA PHE A 19 -7.22 0.18 3.19
C PHE A 19 -8.48 -0.60 3.52
N ASP A 20 -8.70 -1.00 4.78
CA ASP A 20 -9.89 -1.78 5.15
C ASP A 20 -11.18 -1.00 4.81
N GLY A 21 -11.26 0.26 5.26
CA GLY A 21 -12.40 1.12 5.00
C GLY A 21 -12.57 1.47 3.52
N HIS A 22 -11.48 1.54 2.76
CA HIS A 22 -11.54 1.82 1.32
C HIS A 22 -11.96 0.58 0.51
N ALA A 23 -11.45 -0.60 0.88
CA ALA A 23 -11.83 -1.88 0.29
C ALA A 23 -13.30 -2.20 0.55
N ASP A 24 -13.78 -1.96 1.78
CA ASP A 24 -15.16 -2.23 2.14
C ASP A 24 -16.16 -1.44 1.29
N GLN A 25 -15.83 -0.20 0.90
CA GLN A 25 -16.79 0.69 0.22
C GLN A 25 -16.83 0.50 -1.31
N ILE A 26 -15.88 -0.24 -1.89
CA ILE A 26 -15.78 -0.44 -3.33
C ILE A 26 -15.87 -1.93 -3.63
N GLN A 27 -17.00 -2.36 -4.19
CA GLN A 27 -17.28 -3.78 -4.45
C GLN A 27 -16.14 -4.50 -5.19
N GLU A 28 -15.61 -3.88 -6.24
CA GLU A 28 -14.51 -4.45 -7.04
C GLU A 28 -13.21 -4.66 -6.24
N LEU A 29 -12.98 -3.86 -5.19
CA LEU A 29 -11.81 -3.98 -4.33
C LEU A 29 -12.08 -4.95 -3.16
N ARG A 30 -13.30 -4.96 -2.62
CA ARG A 30 -13.66 -5.78 -1.45
C ARG A 30 -13.29 -7.26 -1.61
N GLU A 31 -13.50 -7.80 -2.81
CA GLU A 31 -13.24 -9.21 -3.11
C GLU A 31 -11.76 -9.54 -3.32
N LYS A 32 -10.92 -8.53 -3.60
CA LYS A 32 -9.54 -8.73 -4.06
C LYS A 32 -8.48 -8.07 -3.20
N ALA A 33 -8.84 -7.12 -2.35
CA ALA A 33 -7.86 -6.21 -1.74
C ALA A 33 -6.83 -6.92 -0.85
N TYR A 34 -7.21 -8.01 -0.18
CA TYR A 34 -6.28 -8.76 0.67
C TYR A 34 -5.34 -9.66 -0.15
N ASP A 35 -5.83 -10.31 -1.21
CA ASP A 35 -5.03 -11.20 -2.06
C ASP A 35 -4.19 -10.43 -3.10
N GLU A 36 -4.76 -9.34 -3.63
CA GLU A 36 -4.21 -8.51 -4.69
C GLU A 36 -4.15 -7.04 -4.25
N PRO A 37 -3.35 -6.70 -3.21
CA PRO A 37 -3.37 -5.39 -2.56
C PRO A 37 -2.98 -4.22 -3.48
N HIS A 38 -2.25 -4.52 -4.56
CA HIS A 38 -1.88 -3.55 -5.58
C HIS A 38 -3.08 -2.89 -6.26
N HIS A 39 -4.23 -3.56 -6.39
CA HIS A 39 -5.43 -2.96 -6.99
C HIS A 39 -5.94 -1.78 -6.17
N LEU A 40 -6.00 -1.94 -4.84
CA LEU A 40 -6.38 -0.89 -3.92
C LEU A 40 -5.37 0.26 -3.95
N MET A 41 -4.07 -0.07 -3.90
CA MET A 41 -3.00 0.93 -3.98
C MET A 41 -3.08 1.76 -5.26
N ILE A 42 -3.33 1.12 -6.41
CA ILE A 42 -3.52 1.79 -7.70
C ILE A 42 -4.77 2.68 -7.69
N ASP A 43 -5.86 2.26 -7.05
CA ASP A 43 -7.05 3.08 -6.92
C ASP A 43 -6.78 4.37 -6.12
N LEU A 44 -6.00 4.28 -5.03
CA LEU A 44 -5.56 5.46 -4.27
C LEU A 44 -4.65 6.39 -5.10
N LEU A 45 -3.75 5.83 -5.92
CA LEU A 45 -2.93 6.61 -6.85
C LEU A 45 -3.80 7.37 -7.87
N LYS A 46 -4.82 6.71 -8.45
CA LYS A 46 -5.77 7.34 -9.38
C LYS A 46 -6.53 8.48 -8.72
N ARG A 47 -6.93 8.32 -7.45
CA ARG A 47 -7.63 9.33 -6.65
C ARG A 47 -6.74 10.45 -6.13
N ARG A 48 -5.41 10.27 -6.19
CA ARG A 48 -4.43 11.22 -5.65
C ARG A 48 -4.61 11.48 -4.15
N HIS A 49 -5.05 10.47 -3.40
CA HIS A 49 -5.32 10.61 -1.97
C HIS A 49 -5.16 9.27 -1.26
N LEU A 50 -4.42 9.25 -0.14
CA LEU A 50 -4.14 8.04 0.62
C LEU A 50 -5.32 7.56 1.48
N ALA A 51 -6.18 8.47 1.94
CA ALA A 51 -7.36 8.15 2.76
C ALA A 51 -8.59 9.00 2.35
N PRO A 52 -9.13 8.85 1.13
CA PRO A 52 -10.14 9.77 0.58
C PRO A 52 -11.51 9.67 1.26
N MET A 53 -11.77 8.57 1.97
CA MET A 53 -13.04 8.31 2.63
C MET A 53 -13.05 8.91 4.04
N PHE A 54 -13.98 9.84 4.30
CA PHE A 54 -14.20 10.39 5.62
C PHE A 54 -15.04 9.45 6.48
N GLY A 55 -14.70 9.33 7.77
CA GLY A 55 -15.44 8.51 8.74
C GLY A 55 -15.14 7.01 8.71
N SER A 56 -14.48 6.49 7.67
CA SER A 56 -14.02 5.10 7.63
C SER A 56 -12.69 4.87 8.35
N ASN A 57 -11.93 5.95 8.59
CA ASN A 57 -10.63 5.93 9.26
C ASN A 57 -10.51 7.15 10.18
N LEU A 58 -9.68 7.03 11.22
CA LEU A 58 -9.31 8.16 12.07
C LEU A 58 -8.34 9.07 11.31
N ILE A 59 -8.80 10.29 11.02
CA ILE A 59 -8.01 11.36 10.39
C ILE A 59 -7.90 12.50 11.40
N ALA A 60 -6.68 13.01 11.61
CA ALA A 60 -6.46 14.16 12.47
C ALA A 60 -7.07 15.42 11.85
N PRO A 61 -7.82 16.24 12.62
CA PRO A 61 -8.34 17.50 12.13
C PRO A 61 -7.19 18.52 12.03
N ASP A 62 -6.60 18.61 10.85
CA ASP A 62 -5.55 19.58 10.54
C ASP A 62 -6.07 20.58 9.49
N GLY A 63 -5.55 21.81 9.49
CA GLY A 63 -5.89 22.85 8.52
C GLY A 63 -5.37 22.55 7.11
N ASN A 64 -4.45 21.60 6.99
CA ASN A 64 -3.94 21.08 5.73
C ASN A 64 -4.06 19.57 5.71
N ASP A 65 -4.41 18.99 4.56
CA ASP A 65 -4.50 17.55 4.40
C ASP A 65 -3.15 16.96 3.94
N PRO A 66 -2.44 16.20 4.80
CA PRO A 66 -1.19 15.56 4.45
C PRO A 66 -1.37 14.30 3.60
N MET A 67 -2.58 13.74 3.53
CA MET A 67 -2.89 12.48 2.83
C MET A 67 -3.08 12.68 1.32
N VAL A 68 -3.14 13.93 0.86
CA VAL A 68 -3.16 14.31 -0.55
C VAL A 68 -1.82 13.97 -1.22
N ILE A 69 -1.88 13.21 -2.31
CA ILE A 69 -0.74 12.89 -3.17
C ILE A 69 -0.53 14.06 -4.13
N ARG A 70 0.30 15.01 -3.72
CA ARG A 70 0.55 16.25 -4.49
C ARG A 70 1.41 16.02 -5.72
N GLU A 71 2.44 15.20 -5.59
CA GLU A 71 3.39 14.87 -6.66
C GLU A 71 3.25 13.42 -7.09
N GLU A 72 3.47 13.14 -8.37
CA GLU A 72 3.54 11.76 -8.87
C GLU A 72 4.73 11.02 -8.26
N PRO A 73 4.50 9.92 -7.52
CA PRO A 73 5.59 9.15 -6.94
C PRO A 73 6.20 8.22 -7.98
N ASP A 74 7.50 8.00 -7.86
CA ASP A 74 8.18 6.95 -8.62
C ASP A 74 7.91 5.60 -7.94
N VAL A 75 7.97 5.54 -6.61
CA VAL A 75 7.70 4.33 -5.83
C VAL A 75 6.54 4.58 -4.88
N PHE A 76 5.57 3.67 -4.84
CA PHE A 76 4.56 3.62 -3.79
C PHE A 76 4.69 2.31 -3.00
N VAL A 77 5.01 2.42 -1.71
CA VAL A 77 5.13 1.29 -0.79
C VAL A 77 4.06 1.36 0.29
N ALA A 78 3.40 0.22 0.52
CA ALA A 78 2.50 0.05 1.65
C ALA A 78 2.64 -1.32 2.34
N GLY A 79 1.90 -1.49 3.43
CA GLY A 79 1.77 -2.74 4.17
C GLY A 79 0.31 -2.93 4.59
N HIS A 80 0.09 -3.08 5.90
CA HIS A 80 -1.22 -3.24 6.55
C HIS A 80 -1.90 -4.59 6.30
N PHE A 81 -2.04 -5.00 5.04
CA PHE A 81 -2.72 -6.26 4.69
C PHE A 81 -1.90 -7.52 4.92
N HIS A 82 -0.63 -7.42 5.30
CA HIS A 82 0.26 -8.58 5.52
C HIS A 82 0.38 -9.54 4.32
N SER A 83 -0.14 -9.14 3.15
CA SER A 83 0.04 -9.80 1.86
C SER A 83 1.11 -9.10 1.03
N HIS A 84 1.60 -9.79 0.02
CA HIS A 84 2.64 -9.28 -0.87
C HIS A 84 2.07 -8.89 -2.23
N ALA A 85 2.53 -7.77 -2.79
CA ALA A 85 2.39 -7.50 -4.21
C ALA A 85 3.58 -6.69 -4.72
N ASN A 86 3.94 -6.92 -5.97
CA ASN A 86 4.97 -6.19 -6.66
C ASN A 86 4.54 -5.94 -8.10
N SER A 87 4.02 -4.74 -8.36
CA SER A 87 3.41 -4.38 -9.65
C SER A 87 3.90 -3.00 -10.10
N SER A 88 3.39 -2.54 -11.24
CA SER A 88 3.66 -1.20 -11.75
C SER A 88 2.40 -0.55 -12.30
N TYR A 89 2.30 0.76 -12.18
CA TYR A 89 1.20 1.54 -12.73
C TYR A 89 1.72 2.86 -13.28
N LYS A 90 1.61 3.05 -14.60
CA LYS A 90 2.02 4.28 -15.31
C LYS A 90 3.43 4.78 -14.93
N GLY A 91 4.38 3.86 -14.76
CA GLY A 91 5.76 4.20 -14.39
C GLY A 91 6.04 4.21 -12.87
N THR A 92 5.01 4.15 -12.02
CA THR A 92 5.18 4.00 -10.57
C THR A 92 5.36 2.51 -10.21
N ASN A 93 6.40 2.15 -9.46
CA ASN A 93 6.50 0.83 -8.82
C ASN A 93 5.54 0.79 -7.62
N VAL A 94 4.63 -0.18 -7.59
CA VAL A 94 3.59 -0.32 -6.56
C VAL A 94 3.87 -1.60 -5.76
N ILE A 95 4.26 -1.45 -4.50
CA ILE A 95 4.79 -2.54 -3.68
C ILE A 95 4.01 -2.65 -2.37
N CYS A 96 3.36 -3.79 -2.14
CA CYS A 96 2.84 -4.18 -0.83
C CYS A 96 3.85 -5.14 -0.18
N SER A 97 4.36 -4.74 0.99
CA SER A 97 5.60 -5.25 1.57
C SER A 97 5.49 -6.51 2.42
N SER A 98 4.41 -7.31 2.29
CA SER A 98 4.24 -8.55 3.06
C SER A 98 4.25 -8.27 4.57
N THR A 99 4.68 -9.23 5.38
CA THR A 99 4.86 -9.16 6.82
C THR A 99 5.98 -10.10 7.26
N PHE A 100 6.46 -9.91 8.49
CA PHE A 100 7.28 -10.90 9.19
C PHE A 100 6.51 -11.57 10.33
N GLN A 101 5.20 -11.37 10.38
CA GLN A 101 4.31 -11.94 11.38
C GLN A 101 3.62 -13.19 10.83
N ALA A 102 3.74 -14.31 11.54
CA ALA A 102 2.92 -15.49 11.27
C ALA A 102 1.43 -15.19 11.53
N GLN A 103 0.53 -16.01 10.96
CA GLN A 103 -0.90 -15.84 11.15
C GLN A 103 -1.27 -15.82 12.64
N THR A 104 -1.95 -14.75 13.05
CA THR A 104 -2.46 -14.57 14.41
C THR A 104 -3.84 -15.18 14.59
N ASP A 105 -4.25 -15.43 15.83
CA ASP A 105 -5.60 -15.90 16.14
C ASP A 105 -6.69 -14.94 15.64
N PHE A 106 -6.43 -13.64 15.68
CA PHE A 106 -7.36 -12.64 15.13
C PHE A 106 -7.49 -12.79 13.62
N GLN A 107 -6.37 -12.82 12.89
CA GLN A 107 -6.37 -13.01 11.43
C GLN A 107 -7.10 -14.29 11.03
N LYS A 108 -6.85 -15.40 11.74
CA LYS A 108 -7.54 -16.66 11.51
C LYS A 108 -9.06 -16.57 11.71
N ARG A 109 -9.52 -15.82 12.72
CA ARG A 109 -10.97 -15.62 12.99
C ARG A 109 -11.66 -14.79 11.91
N VAL A 110 -10.95 -13.86 11.29
CA VAL A 110 -11.49 -13.00 10.21
C VAL A 110 -11.21 -13.56 8.81
N GLY A 111 -10.67 -14.79 8.71
CA GLY A 111 -10.38 -15.44 7.43
C GLY A 111 -9.22 -14.83 6.65
N HIS A 112 -8.34 -14.09 7.33
CA HIS A 112 -7.19 -13.43 6.72
C HIS A 112 -5.97 -14.37 6.72
N GLU A 113 -5.41 -14.61 5.55
CA GLU A 113 -4.22 -15.44 5.33
C GLU A 113 -3.02 -14.54 4.97
N PRO A 114 -2.10 -14.26 5.91
CA PRO A 114 -0.92 -13.44 5.62
C PRO A 114 0.09 -14.21 4.77
N ASP A 115 1.00 -13.48 4.15
CA ASP A 115 2.02 -14.02 3.25
C ASP A 115 3.43 -13.68 3.75
N PRO A 116 3.87 -14.24 4.90
CA PRO A 116 5.07 -13.78 5.60
C PRO A 116 6.38 -14.12 4.89
N GLY A 117 7.42 -13.32 5.17
CA GLY A 117 8.81 -13.61 4.77
C GLY A 117 9.16 -13.17 3.34
N LYS A 118 8.31 -12.38 2.67
CA LYS A 118 8.60 -11.83 1.34
C LYS A 118 9.19 -10.44 1.42
N VAL A 119 10.32 -10.23 0.73
CA VAL A 119 11.01 -8.95 0.67
C VAL A 119 11.20 -8.54 -0.78
N THR A 120 10.69 -7.36 -1.15
CA THR A 120 10.95 -6.75 -2.47
C THR A 120 12.21 -5.89 -2.42
N VAL A 121 13.20 -6.22 -3.25
CA VAL A 121 14.40 -5.43 -3.49
C VAL A 121 14.19 -4.61 -4.76
N LEU A 122 14.29 -3.28 -4.67
CA LEU A 122 14.14 -2.36 -5.79
C LEU A 122 15.48 -1.69 -6.12
N ASP A 123 15.92 -1.82 -7.37
CA ASP A 123 17.05 -1.05 -7.91
C ASP A 123 16.56 0.34 -8.34
N TYR A 124 17.06 1.38 -7.70
CA TYR A 124 16.64 2.76 -7.98
C TYR A 124 17.08 3.28 -9.36
N LYS A 125 18.16 2.74 -9.93
CA LYS A 125 18.67 3.15 -11.25
C LYS A 125 17.87 2.51 -12.37
N THR A 126 17.60 1.22 -12.27
CA THR A 126 16.92 0.45 -13.33
C THR A 126 15.41 0.37 -13.14
N ARG A 127 14.91 0.66 -11.94
CA ARG A 127 13.50 0.46 -11.52
C ARG A 127 13.05 -1.00 -11.49
N ASN A 128 13.99 -1.93 -11.66
CA ASN A 128 13.73 -3.36 -11.60
C ASN A 128 13.59 -3.84 -10.17
N THR A 129 12.74 -4.84 -9.98
CA THR A 129 12.41 -5.40 -8.68
C THR A 129 12.70 -6.90 -8.65
N GLU A 130 13.25 -7.38 -7.54
CA GLU A 130 13.42 -8.81 -7.22
C GLU A 130 12.65 -9.12 -5.93
N VAL A 131 11.99 -10.27 -5.86
CA VAL A 131 11.31 -10.73 -4.63
C VAL A 131 12.11 -11.88 -4.03
N LYS A 132 12.45 -11.77 -2.75
CA LYS A 132 13.13 -12.81 -1.97
C LYS A 132 12.18 -13.38 -0.92
N GLN A 133 12.19 -14.70 -0.77
CA GLN A 133 11.45 -15.43 0.27
C GLN A 133 12.43 -15.90 1.34
N PHE A 134 12.09 -15.66 2.61
CA PHE A 134 12.82 -16.11 3.80
C PHE A 134 11.95 -17.04 4.64
#